data_AF-A0A1S3Q467-F1
#
_entry.id   AF-A0A1S3Q467-F1
#
_cell.length_a   1.000
_cell.length_b   1.000
_cell.length_c   1.000
_cell.angle_alpha   90.00
_cell.angle_beta   90.00
_cell.angle_gamma   90.00
#
_symmetry.space_group_name_H-M   'P 1'
#
loop_
_entity.id
_entity.type
_entity.pdbx_description
1 polymer ?
#
loop_
_entity_poly.entity_id
_entity_poly.type
_entity_poly.pdbx_seq_one_letter_code
_entity_poly.pdbx_strand_id
1 'polypeptide(L)'
;HLEPWKLYATVGVLLVIDVLSLMIWQIVDPLHITVEKFVREAPKGDLDVLIQPLLEHCSSDKMNTWLGVVYGYKGLLLLLGIFLAYETKSISTEKINDHRAVGMAIYNVSVLCMITAPVTMILSSQQDASFAFASLAIVFSVYITLVVLFVPKVE
;
A
#
# COMPACT_ATOMS: atom_id res chain seq x y z
N HIS A 1 -32.91 7.79 4.70
CA HIS A 1 -32.62 6.35 4.57
C HIS A 1 -31.49 6.19 3.57
N LEU A 2 -30.34 5.64 3.99
CA LEU A 2 -29.24 5.30 3.09
C LEU A 2 -29.57 3.96 2.43
N GLU A 3 -29.62 3.90 1.11
CA GLU A 3 -29.93 2.65 0.39
C GLU A 3 -28.66 1.81 0.22
N PRO A 4 -28.68 0.52 0.60
CA PRO A 4 -27.48 -0.32 0.60
C PRO A 4 -26.87 -0.47 -0.80
N TRP A 5 -27.70 -0.47 -1.85
CA TRP A 5 -27.23 -0.59 -3.24
C TRP A 5 -26.29 0.55 -3.65
N LYS A 6 -26.46 1.75 -3.08
CA LYS A 6 -25.58 2.91 -3.37
C LYS A 6 -24.16 2.71 -2.83
N LEU A 7 -24.02 2.02 -1.70
CA LEU A 7 -22.70 1.70 -1.13
C LEU A 7 -22.00 0.67 -2.01
N TYR A 8 -22.69 -0.43 -2.36
CA TYR A 8 -22.14 -1.46 -3.24
C TYR A 8 -21.78 -0.91 -4.62
N ALA A 9 -22.62 -0.03 -5.20
CA ALA A 9 -22.34 0.61 -6.47
C ALA A 9 -21.09 1.49 -6.40
N THR A 10 -20.95 2.31 -5.35
CA THR A 10 -19.76 3.16 -5.15
C THR A 10 -18.48 2.34 -5.05
N VAL A 11 -18.48 1.28 -4.22
CA VAL A 11 -17.32 0.38 -4.08
C VAL A 11 -17.00 -0.32 -5.40
N GLY A 12 -18.03 -0.77 -6.13
CA GLY A 12 -17.87 -1.40 -7.43
C GLY A 12 -17.21 -0.50 -8.46
N VAL A 13 -17.61 0.78 -8.53
CA VAL A 13 -17.00 1.76 -9.43
C VAL A 13 -15.52 1.99 -9.09
N LEU A 14 -15.19 2.16 -7.80
CA LEU A 14 -13.80 2.33 -7.38
C LEU A 14 -12.93 1.13 -7.75
N LEU A 15 -13.45 -0.09 -7.57
CA LEU A 15 -12.75 -1.32 -7.93
C LEU A 15 -12.56 -1.44 -9.45
N VAL A 16 -13.57 -1.08 -10.25
CA VAL A 16 -13.45 -1.09 -11.72
C VAL A 16 -12.37 -0.11 -12.18
N ILE A 17 -12.30 1.09 -11.59
CA ILE A 17 -11.24 2.07 -11.89
C ILE A 17 -9.86 1.46 -11.59
N ASP A 18 -9.69 0.80 -10.44
CA ASP A 18 -8.44 0.14 -10.07
C ASP A 18 -8.04 -0.94 -11.07
N VAL A 19 -8.95 -1.87 -11.38
CA VAL A 19 -8.70 -2.95 -12.32
C VAL A 19 -8.33 -2.41 -13.69
N LEU A 20 -9.07 -1.43 -14.21
CA LEU A 20 -8.77 -0.81 -15.50
C LEU A 20 -7.40 -0.12 -15.48
N SER A 21 -7.07 0.62 -14.41
CA SER A 21 -5.78 1.30 -14.29
C SER A 21 -4.60 0.32 -14.31
N LEU A 22 -4.71 -0.80 -13.58
CA LEU A 22 -3.69 -1.84 -13.53
C LEU A 22 -3.62 -2.61 -14.86
N MET A 23 -4.76 -2.90 -15.49
CA MET A 23 -4.80 -3.54 -16.80
C MET A 23 -4.12 -2.69 -17.87
N ILE A 24 -4.39 -1.38 -17.91
CA ILE A 24 -3.72 -0.45 -18.84
C ILE A 24 -2.22 -0.46 -18.59
N TRP A 25 -1.77 -0.39 -17.34
CA TRP A 25 -0.36 -0.45 -17.01
C TRP A 25 0.28 -1.76 -17.52
N GLN A 26 -0.29 -2.93 -17.20
CA GLN A 26 0.27 -4.21 -17.61
C GLN A 26 0.27 -4.43 -19.13
N ILE A 27 -0.67 -3.85 -19.87
CA ILE A 27 -0.73 -3.97 -21.33
C ILE A 27 0.28 -3.01 -22.01
N VAL A 28 0.43 -1.79 -21.50
CA VAL A 28 1.25 -0.74 -22.12
C VAL A 28 2.72 -0.83 -21.73
N ASP A 29 3.01 -1.14 -20.46
CA ASP A 29 4.36 -1.23 -19.89
C ASP A 29 4.44 -2.44 -18.95
N PRO A 30 4.50 -3.67 -19.52
CA PRO A 30 4.50 -4.91 -18.74
C PRO A 30 5.74 -5.00 -17.85
N LEU A 31 5.56 -5.56 -16.65
CA LEU A 31 6.67 -5.84 -15.75
C LEU A 31 7.52 -6.98 -16.31
N HIS A 32 8.82 -6.77 -16.35
CA HIS A 32 9.79 -7.76 -16.78
C HIS A 32 10.91 -7.88 -15.74
N ILE A 33 11.62 -9.02 -15.79
CA ILE A 33 12.76 -9.26 -14.92
C ILE A 33 13.90 -8.37 -15.41
N THR A 34 14.44 -7.58 -14.50
CA THR A 34 15.59 -6.69 -14.72
C THR A 34 16.66 -7.03 -13.70
N VAL A 35 17.92 -6.98 -14.15
CA VAL A 35 19.09 -7.36 -13.34
C VAL A 35 19.92 -6.13 -13.02
N GLU A 36 19.96 -5.75 -11.75
CA GLU A 36 20.83 -4.69 -11.25
C GLU A 36 22.21 -5.28 -10.90
N LYS A 37 23.28 -4.65 -11.39
CA LYS A 37 24.67 -5.08 -11.16
C LYS A 37 25.30 -4.17 -10.12
N PHE A 38 25.73 -4.73 -9.00
CA PHE A 38 26.44 -3.97 -7.98
C PHE A 38 27.95 -3.96 -8.23
N VAL A 39 28.66 -3.13 -7.47
CA VAL A 39 30.12 -3.03 -7.51
C VAL A 39 30.74 -4.37 -7.14
N ARG A 40 31.86 -4.70 -7.79
CA ARG A 40 32.59 -5.93 -7.51
C ARG A 40 33.20 -5.88 -6.11
N GLU A 41 33.01 -6.94 -5.35
CA GLU A 41 33.53 -7.09 -4.01
C GLU A 41 34.62 -8.16 -3.99
N ALA A 42 35.68 -7.90 -3.23
CA ALA A 42 36.68 -8.93 -2.94
C ALA A 42 36.07 -9.95 -1.97
N PRO A 43 36.23 -11.27 -2.20
CA PRO A 43 35.73 -12.29 -1.31
C PRO A 43 36.34 -12.13 0.09
N LYS A 44 35.62 -12.60 1.13
CA LYS A 44 36.11 -12.59 2.53
C LYS A 44 37.23 -13.63 2.80
N GLY A 45 38.07 -13.93 1.82
CA GLY A 45 39.16 -14.91 1.88
C GLY A 45 40.21 -14.70 0.79
N ASP A 46 41.26 -15.53 0.79
CA ASP A 46 42.46 -15.40 -0.07
C ASP A 46 42.25 -15.93 -1.51
N LEU A 47 41.06 -15.73 -2.06
CA LEU A 47 40.73 -16.11 -3.43
C LEU A 47 40.97 -14.92 -4.36
N ASP A 48 41.82 -15.07 -5.36
CA ASP A 48 42.16 -14.04 -6.36
C ASP A 48 41.07 -13.92 -7.45
N VAL A 49 39.80 -13.85 -7.03
CA VAL A 49 38.64 -13.64 -7.90
C VAL A 49 37.77 -12.52 -7.35
N LEU A 50 37.25 -11.67 -8.23
CA LEU A 50 36.30 -10.62 -7.85
C LEU A 50 34.87 -11.16 -7.99
N ILE A 51 34.05 -11.00 -6.95
CA ILE A 51 32.63 -11.39 -6.97
C ILE A 51 31.81 -10.18 -7.42
N GLN A 52 30.91 -10.36 -8.40
CA GLN A 52 29.98 -9.32 -8.83
C GLN A 52 28.57 -9.69 -8.35
N PRO A 53 27.99 -8.96 -7.37
CA PRO A 53 26.63 -9.23 -6.91
C PRO A 53 25.62 -8.80 -7.97
N LEU A 54 24.58 -9.62 -8.18
CA LEU A 54 23.47 -9.34 -9.08
C LEU A 54 22.15 -9.40 -8.31
N LEU A 55 21.26 -8.44 -8.57
CA LEU A 55 19.91 -8.40 -8.02
C LEU A 55 18.89 -8.56 -9.13
N GLU A 56 18.07 -9.59 -9.04
CA GLU A 56 16.93 -9.75 -9.95
C GLU A 56 15.69 -9.12 -9.31
N HIS A 57 15.07 -8.18 -10.01
CA HIS A 57 13.83 -7.54 -9.58
C HIS A 57 12.87 -7.35 -10.74
N CYS A 58 11.57 -7.25 -10.45
CA CYS A 58 10.56 -6.93 -11.46
C CYS A 58 10.47 -5.41 -11.63
N SER A 59 10.75 -4.92 -12.83
CA SER A 59 10.65 -3.50 -13.17
C SER A 59 9.99 -3.31 -14.52
N SER A 60 9.55 -2.08 -14.79
CA SER A 60 8.99 -1.66 -16.07
C SER A 60 9.77 -0.44 -16.56
N ASP A 61 9.68 -0.11 -17.85
CA ASP A 61 10.50 0.95 -18.44
C ASP A 61 10.19 2.32 -17.82
N LYS A 62 8.94 2.51 -17.35
CA LYS A 62 8.46 3.73 -16.69
C LYS A 62 7.88 3.44 -15.29
N MET A 63 8.48 2.50 -14.56
CA MET A 63 8.03 2.05 -13.23
C MET A 63 7.69 3.21 -12.27
N ASN A 64 8.62 4.16 -12.11
CA ASN A 64 8.42 5.30 -11.20
C ASN A 64 7.24 6.21 -11.60
N THR A 65 6.98 6.36 -12.90
CA THR A 65 5.86 7.16 -13.40
C THR A 65 4.53 6.46 -13.11
N TRP A 66 4.44 5.16 -13.40
CA TRP A 66 3.23 4.37 -13.12
C TRP A 66 2.95 4.26 -11.62
N LEU A 67 3.96 3.94 -10.82
CA LEU A 67 3.84 3.92 -9.35
C LEU A 67 3.43 5.29 -8.82
N GLY A 68 4.02 6.38 -9.32
CA GLY A 68 3.66 7.74 -8.92
C GLY A 68 2.19 8.08 -9.19
N VAL A 69 1.67 7.71 -10.36
CA VAL A 69 0.26 7.92 -10.71
C VAL A 69 -0.67 7.08 -9.82
N VAL A 70 -0.39 5.79 -9.65
CA VAL A 70 -1.22 4.89 -8.84
C VAL A 70 -1.18 5.27 -7.36
N TYR A 71 0.01 5.49 -6.80
CA TYR A 71 0.17 5.90 -5.41
C TYR A 71 -0.37 7.30 -5.15
N GLY A 72 -0.26 8.23 -6.12
CA GLY A 72 -0.87 9.55 -6.03
C GLY A 72 -2.40 9.47 -5.95
N TYR A 73 -3.03 8.70 -6.85
CA TYR A 73 -4.48 8.46 -6.82
C TYR A 73 -4.93 7.82 -5.50
N LYS A 74 -4.24 6.75 -5.06
CA LYS A 74 -4.54 6.07 -3.79
C LYS A 74 -4.32 6.98 -2.59
N GLY A 75 -3.24 7.76 -2.58
CA GLY A 75 -2.95 8.75 -1.54
C GLY A 75 -4.04 9.80 -1.42
N LEU A 76 -4.53 10.34 -2.55
CA LEU A 76 -5.64 11.29 -2.54
C LEU A 76 -6.93 10.66 -1.99
N LEU A 77 -7.25 9.43 -2.37
CA LEU A 77 -8.39 8.70 -1.81
C LEU A 77 -8.27 8.49 -0.30
N LEU A 78 -7.08 8.14 0.18
CA LEU A 78 -6.83 7.98 1.62
C LEU A 78 -6.97 9.32 2.37
N LEU A 79 -6.45 10.41 1.82
CA LEU A 79 -6.61 11.75 2.40
C LEU A 79 -8.09 12.17 2.48
N LEU A 80 -8.86 11.93 1.41
CA LEU A 80 -10.31 12.16 1.42
C LEU A 80 -11.02 11.27 2.45
N GLY A 81 -10.59 10.01 2.59
CA GLY A 81 -11.09 9.09 3.62
C GLY A 81 -10.84 9.59 5.04
N ILE A 82 -9.64 10.07 5.34
CA ILE A 82 -9.30 10.68 6.63
C ILE A 82 -10.17 11.94 6.86
N PHE A 83 -10.27 12.81 5.86
CA PHE A 83 -11.06 14.04 5.96
C PHE A 83 -12.53 13.75 6.29
N LEU A 84 -13.14 12.81 5.56
CA LEU A 84 -14.52 12.37 5.82
C LEU A 84 -14.67 11.71 7.19
N ALA A 85 -13.72 10.88 7.62
CA ALA A 85 -13.72 10.27 8.94
C ALA A 85 -13.59 11.31 10.07
N TYR A 86 -12.83 12.38 9.85
CA TYR A 86 -12.68 13.48 10.80
C TYR A 86 -14.00 14.28 10.94
N GLU A 87 -14.61 14.67 9.82
CA GLU A 87 -15.87 15.43 9.82
C GLU A 87 -17.02 14.65 10.45
N THR A 88 -17.11 13.35 10.15
CA THR A 88 -18.17 12.47 10.66
C THR A 88 -18.00 12.09 12.14
N LYS A 89 -16.86 12.41 12.78
CA LYS A 89 -16.61 12.11 14.20
C LYS A 89 -17.57 12.80 15.17
N SER A 90 -18.10 13.98 14.79
CA SER A 90 -18.91 14.83 15.69
C SER A 90 -20.42 14.61 15.59
N ILE A 91 -20.90 13.90 14.56
CA ILE A 91 -22.33 13.72 14.25
C ILE A 91 -22.84 12.45 14.95
N SER A 92 -23.35 12.64 16.17
CA SER A 92 -23.68 11.55 17.11
C SER A 92 -25.19 11.21 17.10
N THR A 93 -25.59 10.06 16.51
CA THR A 93 -26.93 9.44 16.71
C THR A 93 -26.84 7.94 17.02
N GLU A 94 -27.26 7.54 18.24
CA GLU A 94 -27.21 6.26 19.01
C GLU A 94 -26.79 4.90 18.37
N LYS A 95 -26.74 4.73 17.05
CA LYS A 95 -26.13 3.59 16.30
C LYS A 95 -24.60 3.74 16.09
N ILE A 96 -23.86 4.30 17.05
CA ILE A 96 -22.66 5.15 16.83
C ILE A 96 -21.29 4.47 16.84
N ASN A 97 -21.09 3.31 17.48
CA ASN A 97 -19.72 2.81 17.66
C ASN A 97 -19.08 2.30 16.35
N ASP A 98 -19.90 1.82 15.40
CA ASP A 98 -19.42 1.23 14.15
C ASP A 98 -18.73 2.23 13.23
N HIS A 99 -19.28 3.44 13.04
CA HIS A 99 -18.63 4.44 12.17
C HIS A 99 -17.37 5.02 12.82
N ARG A 100 -17.30 5.09 14.17
CA ARG A 100 -16.11 5.53 14.90
C ARG A 100 -14.97 4.51 14.77
N ALA A 101 -15.27 3.21 14.92
CA ALA A 101 -14.31 2.14 14.71
C ALA A 101 -13.78 2.14 13.26
N VAL A 102 -14.68 2.31 12.28
CA VAL A 102 -14.30 2.45 10.86
C VAL A 102 -13.41 3.68 10.63
N GLY A 103 -13.74 4.83 11.22
CA GLY A 103 -12.91 6.03 11.11
C GLY A 103 -11.51 5.86 11.70
N MET A 104 -11.39 5.19 12.84
CA MET A 104 -10.09 4.85 13.46
C MET A 104 -9.29 3.87 12.60
N ALA A 105 -9.95 2.87 12.00
CA ALA A 105 -9.31 1.96 11.06
C ALA A 105 -8.79 2.68 9.82
N ILE A 106 -9.58 3.57 9.21
CA ILE A 106 -9.16 4.40 8.07
C ILE A 106 -7.93 5.23 8.44
N TYR A 107 -7.92 5.86 9.62
CA TYR A 107 -6.76 6.63 10.08
C TYR A 107 -5.50 5.77 10.20
N ASN A 108 -5.59 4.61 10.86
CA ASN A 108 -4.47 3.69 11.02
C ASN A 108 -3.89 3.23 9.67
N VAL A 109 -4.75 2.72 8.78
CA VAL A 109 -4.34 2.23 7.46
C VAL A 109 -3.69 3.36 6.65
N SER A 110 -4.32 4.54 6.62
CA SER A 110 -3.85 5.65 5.80
C SER A 110 -2.50 6.18 6.25
N VAL A 111 -2.29 6.36 7.56
CA VAL A 111 -1.01 6.83 8.11
C VAL A 111 0.10 5.83 7.84
N LEU A 112 -0.15 4.53 8.09
CA LEU A 112 0.82 3.48 7.82
C LEU A 112 1.19 3.44 6.34
N CYS A 113 0.22 3.47 5.43
CA CYS A 113 0.47 3.47 3.98
C CYS A 113 1.24 4.70 3.50
N MET A 114 0.91 5.91 3.99
CA MET A 114 1.60 7.14 3.60
C MET A 114 3.06 7.18 4.04
N ILE A 115 3.41 6.51 5.14
CA ILE A 115 4.81 6.41 5.61
C ILE A 115 5.55 5.29 4.88
N THR A 116 4.94 4.11 4.77
CA THR A 116 5.62 2.90 4.31
C THR A 116 5.83 2.87 2.79
N ALA A 117 4.90 3.42 2.01
CA ALA A 117 5.04 3.50 0.55
C ALA A 117 6.32 4.25 0.11
N PRO A 118 6.59 5.50 0.52
CA PRO A 118 7.82 6.18 0.12
C PRO A 118 9.09 5.52 0.69
N VAL A 119 9.03 4.97 1.91
CA VAL A 119 10.17 4.25 2.51
C VAL A 119 10.55 3.04 1.65
N THR A 120 9.58 2.23 1.24
CA THR A 120 9.83 1.05 0.38
C THR A 120 10.34 1.41 -1.01
N MET A 121 9.93 2.56 -1.56
CA MET A 121 10.47 3.08 -2.83
C MET A 121 11.94 3.47 -2.70
N ILE A 122 12.31 4.16 -1.61
CA ILE A 122 13.69 4.59 -1.35
C ILE A 122 14.60 3.39 -1.06
N LEU A 123 14.11 2.37 -0.35
CA LEU A 123 14.88 1.17 0.01
C LEU A 123 14.78 0.04 -1.03
N SER A 124 14.34 0.33 -2.25
CA SER A 124 14.12 -0.68 -3.30
C SER A 124 15.38 -1.50 -3.64
N SER A 125 16.58 -0.92 -3.52
CA SER A 125 17.84 -1.64 -3.73
C SER A 125 18.22 -2.61 -2.59
N GLN A 126 17.59 -2.52 -1.42
CA GLN A 126 17.81 -3.42 -0.29
C GLN A 126 16.60 -4.33 -0.08
N GLN A 127 16.62 -5.52 -0.70
CA GLN A 127 15.48 -6.45 -0.70
C GLN A 127 15.03 -6.86 0.70
N ASP A 128 15.95 -7.21 1.59
CA ASP A 128 15.61 -7.63 2.96
C ASP A 128 14.88 -6.52 3.74
N ALA A 129 15.39 -5.28 3.63
CA ALA A 129 14.81 -4.14 4.31
C ALA A 129 13.45 -3.77 3.70
N SER A 130 13.36 -3.67 2.37
CA SER A 130 12.12 -3.34 1.67
C SER A 130 11.03 -4.37 1.96
N PHE A 131 11.37 -5.66 1.95
CA PHE A 131 10.46 -6.76 2.30
C PHE A 131 10.01 -6.68 3.76
N ALA A 132 10.93 -6.45 4.70
CA ALA A 132 10.61 -6.32 6.12
C ALA A 132 9.64 -5.15 6.37
N PHE A 133 9.92 -3.97 5.79
CA PHE A 133 9.05 -2.80 5.94
C PHE A 133 7.64 -3.04 5.34
N ALA A 134 7.56 -3.58 4.12
CA ALA A 134 6.29 -3.83 3.46
C ALA A 134 5.45 -4.88 4.23
N SER A 135 6.05 -6.02 4.59
CA SER A 135 5.36 -7.12 5.27
C SER A 135 4.86 -6.71 6.66
N LEU A 136 5.72 -6.08 7.47
CA LEU A 136 5.33 -5.60 8.80
C LEU A 136 4.22 -4.55 8.71
N ALA A 137 4.32 -3.60 7.79
CA ALA A 137 3.28 -2.59 7.58
C ALA A 137 1.92 -3.22 7.27
N ILE A 138 1.88 -4.22 6.38
CA ILE A 138 0.66 -4.94 6.01
C ILE A 138 0.11 -5.70 7.22
N VAL A 139 0.95 -6.48 7.91
CA VAL A 139 0.53 -7.29 9.06
C VAL A 139 -0.04 -6.42 10.18
N PHE A 140 0.67 -5.36 10.58
CA PHE A 140 0.18 -4.46 11.61
C PHE A 140 -1.09 -3.73 11.19
N SER A 141 -1.15 -3.25 9.95
CA SER A 141 -2.33 -2.55 9.42
C SER A 141 -3.57 -3.44 9.45
N VAL A 142 -3.46 -4.69 8.98
CA VAL A 142 -4.56 -5.66 8.97
C VAL A 142 -4.95 -6.05 10.40
N TYR A 143 -3.97 -6.38 11.25
CA TYR A 143 -4.24 -6.80 12.62
C TYR A 143 -4.96 -5.72 13.43
N ILE A 144 -4.46 -4.48 13.40
CA ILE A 144 -5.08 -3.36 14.10
C ILE A 144 -6.50 -3.10 13.56
N THR A 145 -6.68 -3.14 12.23
CA THR A 145 -7.99 -2.94 11.60
C THR A 145 -9.01 -3.98 12.05
N LEU A 146 -8.62 -5.26 12.08
CA LEU A 146 -9.50 -6.34 12.55
C LEU A 146 -9.86 -6.17 14.02
N VAL A 147 -8.88 -5.89 14.88
CA VAL A 147 -9.10 -5.67 16.31
C VAL A 147 -10.05 -4.49 16.55
N VAL A 148 -9.81 -3.35 15.90
CA VAL A 148 -10.64 -2.14 16.05
C VAL A 148 -12.07 -2.35 15.57
N LEU A 149 -12.28 -3.11 14.49
CA LEU A 149 -13.61 -3.32 13.92
C LEU A 149 -14.44 -4.38 14.64
N PHE A 150 -13.80 -5.44 15.14
CA PHE A 150 -14.52 -6.63 15.64
C PHE A 150 -14.52 -6.77 17.16
N VAL A 151 -13.48 -6.33 17.88
CA VAL A 151 -13.47 -6.45 19.35
C VAL A 151 -14.66 -5.74 20.01
N PRO A 152 -15.06 -4.52 19.60
CA PRO A 152 -16.22 -3.84 20.19
C PRO A 152 -17.58 -4.51 19.90
N LYS A 153 -17.61 -5.57 19.09
CA LYS A 153 -18.83 -6.30 18.69
C LYS A 153 -18.94 -7.69 19.32
N VAL A 154 -17.85 -8.17 19.93
CA VAL A 154 -17.80 -9.49 20.58
C VAL A 154 -18.23 -9.39 22.04
N GLU A 155 -18.11 -8.21 22.65
CA GLU A 155 -18.74 -7.85 23.93
C GLU A 155 -20.19 -7.38 23.72
#